data_AF-A0A7C3T159-F1
#
_entry.id   AF-A0A7C3T159-F1
#
_cell.length_a   1.000
_cell.length_b   1.000
_cell.length_c   1.000
_cell.angle_alpha   90.00
_cell.angle_beta   90.00
_cell.angle_gamma   90.00
#
_symmetry.space_group_name_H-M   'P 1'
#
loop_
_entity.id
_entity.type
_entity.pdbx_description
1 polymer ?
#
loop_
_entity_poly.entity_id
_entity_poly.type
_entity_poly.pdbx_seq_one_letter_code
_entity_poly.pdbx_strand_id
1 'polypeptide(L)'
;MRTVAIDPQEVFWVMQCAYRNGVLDKFMSIQGKALELVMEETGADMGDLLNRMDEAKEETVMKVDRLLDRVGPLLKYLNNDRLMRLADHLLSIKRVQDLMARRMADSIKRTLTGEGKPTLRERVLSLSGRWKKAA
;
A
#
# COMPACT_ATOMS: atom_id res chain seq x y z
N MET A 1 -4.97 -18.76 20.88
CA MET A 1 -5.40 -17.50 20.21
C MET A 1 -6.45 -17.87 19.19
N ARG A 2 -7.66 -17.30 19.26
CA ARG A 2 -8.73 -17.56 18.29
C ARG A 2 -8.41 -16.79 17.00
N THR A 3 -8.22 -17.50 15.89
CA THR A 3 -8.21 -16.92 14.55
C THR A 3 -9.59 -16.34 14.30
N VAL A 4 -9.69 -15.01 14.21
CA VAL A 4 -10.92 -14.37 13.75
C VAL A 4 -10.85 -14.44 12.23
N ALA A 5 -11.33 -15.56 11.68
CA ALA A 5 -11.47 -15.70 10.24
C ALA A 5 -12.29 -14.51 9.74
N ILE A 6 -11.67 -13.65 8.92
CA ILE A 6 -12.37 -12.51 8.33
C ILE A 6 -13.43 -13.07 7.39
N ASP A 7 -14.66 -12.64 7.62
CA ASP A 7 -15.77 -12.97 6.76
C ASP A 7 -15.53 -12.33 5.38
N PRO A 8 -15.45 -13.12 4.29
CA PRO A 8 -15.38 -12.59 2.94
C PRO A 8 -16.48 -11.57 2.64
N GLN A 9 -17.63 -11.71 3.28
CA GLN A 9 -18.74 -10.78 3.17
C GLN A 9 -18.41 -9.41 3.77
N GLU A 10 -17.71 -9.33 4.91
CA GLU A 10 -17.26 -8.05 5.50
C GLU A 10 -16.29 -7.31 4.57
N VAL A 11 -15.38 -8.03 3.91
CA VAL A 11 -14.46 -7.45 2.91
C VAL A 11 -15.26 -6.90 1.73
N PHE A 12 -16.23 -7.65 1.24
CA PHE A 12 -17.10 -7.21 0.15
C PHE A 12 -17.87 -5.94 0.51
N TRP A 13 -18.42 -5.85 1.72
CA TRP A 13 -19.10 -4.65 2.20
C TRP A 13 -18.19 -3.42 2.26
N VAL A 14 -16.95 -3.58 2.73
CA VAL A 14 -15.96 -2.49 2.74
C VAL A 14 -15.61 -2.05 1.32
N MET A 15 -15.42 -2.99 0.39
CA MET A 15 -15.15 -2.69 -1.02
C MET A 15 -16.34 -1.97 -1.69
N GLN A 16 -17.55 -2.44 -1.43
CA GLN A 16 -18.78 -1.82 -1.94
C GLN A 16 -18.94 -0.39 -1.40
N CYS A 17 -18.64 -0.18 -0.11
CA CYS A 17 -18.67 1.13 0.52
C CYS A 17 -17.61 2.07 -0.06
N ALA A 18 -16.38 1.57 -0.29
CA ALA A 18 -15.30 2.32 -0.93
C ALA A 18 -15.63 2.67 -2.39
N TYR A 19 -16.25 1.76 -3.15
CA TYR A 19 -16.74 2.00 -4.51
C TYR A 19 -17.77 3.14 -4.53
N ARG A 20 -18.82 3.03 -3.71
CA ARG A 20 -19.92 4.00 -3.64
C ARG A 20 -19.43 5.41 -3.28
N ASN A 21 -18.37 5.51 -2.49
CA ASN A 21 -17.80 6.78 -2.06
C ASN A 21 -16.66 7.29 -2.97
N GLY A 22 -16.36 6.64 -4.11
CA GLY A 22 -15.32 7.09 -5.06
C GLY A 22 -13.87 6.85 -4.62
N VAL A 23 -13.70 6.15 -3.49
CA VAL A 23 -12.39 5.83 -2.91
C VAL A 23 -11.62 4.85 -3.79
N LEU A 24 -12.31 3.85 -4.34
CA LEU A 24 -11.68 2.84 -5.20
C LEU A 24 -11.10 3.44 -6.47
N ASP A 25 -11.82 4.32 -7.16
CA ASP A 25 -11.35 4.92 -8.41
C ASP A 25 -10.06 5.73 -8.20
N LYS A 26 -10.03 6.52 -7.12
CA LYS A 26 -8.84 7.28 -6.71
C LYS A 26 -7.69 6.36 -6.33
N PHE A 27 -7.97 5.27 -5.63
CA PHE A 27 -6.96 4.30 -5.26
C PHE A 27 -6.35 3.59 -6.49
N MET A 28 -7.18 3.20 -7.45
CA MET A 28 -6.71 2.60 -8.72
C MET A 28 -5.83 3.59 -9.51
N SER A 29 -6.19 4.87 -9.54
CA SER A 29 -5.36 5.92 -10.15
C SER A 29 -3.98 6.05 -9.47
N ILE A 30 -3.94 5.99 -8.14
CA ILE A 30 -2.69 6.00 -7.36
C ILE A 30 -1.83 4.77 -7.68
N GLN A 31 -2.45 3.59 -7.80
CA GLN A 31 -1.75 2.36 -8.17
C GLN A 31 -1.16 2.45 -9.59
N GLY A 32 -1.92 2.93 -10.57
CA GLY A 32 -1.43 3.17 -11.93
C GLY A 32 -0.20 4.08 -11.93
N LYS A 33 -0.29 5.21 -11.23
CA LYS A 33 0.84 6.13 -11.07
C LYS A 33 2.05 5.52 -10.37
N ALA A 34 1.82 4.66 -9.37
CA ALA A 34 2.91 3.96 -8.69
C ALA A 34 3.65 3.01 -9.64
N LEU A 35 2.92 2.29 -10.51
CA LEU A 35 3.52 1.41 -11.50
C LEU A 35 4.30 2.20 -12.56
N GLU A 36 3.74 3.30 -13.07
CA GLU A 36 4.44 4.21 -13.98
C GLU A 36 5.76 4.70 -13.38
N LEU A 37 5.75 5.17 -12.12
CA LEU A 37 6.96 5.60 -11.42
C LEU A 37 8.00 4.48 -11.30
N VAL A 38 7.57 3.26 -11.03
CA VAL A 38 8.50 2.11 -10.94
C VAL A 38 9.12 1.81 -12.31
N MET A 39 8.32 1.81 -13.37
CA MET A 39 8.80 1.58 -14.73
C MET A 39 9.80 2.67 -15.15
N GLU A 40 9.50 3.94 -14.88
CA GLU A 40 10.40 5.07 -15.13
C GLU A 40 11.71 4.96 -14.34
N GLU A 41 11.66 4.56 -13.08
CA GLU A 41 12.83 4.51 -12.20
C GLU A 41 13.69 3.25 -12.35
N THR A 42 13.13 2.15 -12.82
CA THR A 42 13.83 0.86 -12.94
C THR A 42 14.14 0.48 -14.39
N GLY A 43 13.48 1.11 -15.36
CA GLY A 43 13.54 0.75 -16.78
C GLY A 43 12.86 -0.58 -17.11
N ALA A 44 12.17 -1.20 -16.13
CA ALA A 44 11.45 -2.45 -16.32
C ALA A 44 10.12 -2.24 -17.06
N ASP A 45 9.71 -3.23 -17.86
CA ASP A 45 8.39 -3.22 -18.48
C ASP A 45 7.31 -3.82 -17.55
N MET A 46 6.04 -3.66 -17.92
CA MET A 46 4.92 -4.21 -17.12
C MET A 46 4.95 -5.75 -17.06
N GLY A 47 5.49 -6.42 -18.07
CA GLY A 47 5.68 -7.87 -18.09
C GLY A 47 6.72 -8.34 -17.06
N ASP A 48 7.83 -7.62 -16.93
CA ASP A 48 8.86 -7.86 -15.92
C ASP A 48 8.30 -7.69 -14.49
N LEU A 49 7.45 -6.68 -14.30
CA LEU A 49 6.75 -6.43 -13.02
C LEU A 49 5.82 -7.59 -12.68
N LEU A 50 5.01 -8.04 -13.63
CA LEU A 50 4.06 -9.12 -13.42
C LEU A 50 4.78 -10.45 -13.16
N ASN A 51 5.84 -10.77 -13.91
CA ASN A 51 6.62 -11.99 -13.69
C ASN A 51 7.24 -12.05 -12.29
N ARG A 52 7.84 -10.94 -11.82
CA ARG A 52 8.40 -10.84 -10.46
C ARG A 52 7.33 -10.93 -9.37
N MET A 53 6.14 -10.37 -9.60
CA MET A 53 5.03 -10.48 -8.67
C MET A 53 4.48 -11.92 -8.62
N ASP A 54 4.51 -12.63 -9.75
CA ASP A 54 4.05 -14.02 -9.85
C ASP A 54 4.97 -15.01 -9.11
N GLU A 55 6.26 -14.71 -9.02
CA GLU A 55 7.25 -15.47 -8.24
C GLU A 55 7.06 -15.33 -6.71
N ALA A 56 6.37 -14.29 -6.23
CA ALA A 56 6.26 -13.96 -4.80
C ALA A 56 5.05 -14.60 -4.07
N LYS A 57 4.36 -15.56 -4.70
CA LYS A 57 2.99 -15.99 -4.33
C LYS A 57 2.80 -16.46 -2.88
N GLU A 58 3.66 -17.33 -2.35
CA GLU A 58 3.34 -18.01 -1.08
C GLU A 58 3.58 -17.12 0.16
N GLU A 59 4.73 -16.46 0.22
CA GLU A 59 5.08 -15.60 1.36
C GLU A 59 4.21 -14.32 1.40
N THR A 60 3.79 -13.83 0.23
CA THR A 60 2.92 -12.66 0.10
C THR A 60 1.50 -12.99 0.58
N VAL A 61 0.95 -14.15 0.20
CA VAL A 61 -0.37 -14.60 0.69
C VAL A 61 -0.37 -14.72 2.21
N MET A 62 0.67 -15.33 2.81
CA MET A 62 0.78 -15.42 4.27
C MET A 62 0.93 -14.06 4.96
N LYS A 63 1.63 -13.10 4.34
CA LYS A 63 1.76 -11.73 4.87
C LYS A 63 0.44 -10.97 4.79
N VAL A 64 -0.30 -11.14 3.70
CA VAL A 64 -1.64 -10.57 3.52
C VAL A 64 -2.59 -11.15 4.54
N ASP A 65 -2.60 -12.47 4.73
CA ASP A 65 -3.43 -13.16 5.72
C ASP A 65 -3.17 -12.65 7.15
N ARG A 66 -1.90 -12.51 7.55
CA ARG A 66 -1.53 -11.93 8.86
C ARG A 66 -1.89 -10.45 9.00
N LEU A 67 -1.80 -9.68 7.92
CA LEU A 67 -2.20 -8.27 7.90
C LEU A 67 -3.71 -8.17 8.07
N LEU A 68 -4.44 -9.00 7.34
CA LEU A 68 -5.88 -9.12 7.41
C LEU A 68 -6.30 -9.51 8.83
N ASP A 69 -5.75 -10.56 9.43
CA ASP A 69 -6.02 -10.93 10.83
C ASP A 69 -5.85 -9.76 11.82
N ARG A 70 -4.83 -8.93 11.61
CA ARG A 70 -4.55 -7.76 12.45
C ARG A 70 -5.51 -6.60 12.19
N VAL A 71 -5.99 -6.47 10.95
CA VAL A 71 -6.88 -5.40 10.48
C VAL A 71 -8.35 -5.80 10.58
N GLY A 72 -8.69 -7.09 10.78
CA GLY A 72 -10.05 -7.60 10.91
C GLY A 72 -10.92 -6.83 11.92
N PRO A 73 -10.42 -6.55 13.13
CA PRO A 73 -11.15 -5.69 14.08
C PRO A 73 -11.35 -4.25 13.59
N LEU A 74 -10.47 -3.75 12.72
CA LEU A 74 -10.54 -2.42 12.11
C LEU A 74 -11.47 -2.37 10.88
N LEU A 75 -11.68 -3.49 10.16
CA LEU A 75 -12.62 -3.59 9.04
C LEU A 75 -14.04 -3.21 9.46
N LYS A 76 -14.44 -3.55 10.68
CA LYS A 76 -15.73 -3.13 11.26
C LYS A 76 -15.90 -1.62 11.36
N TYR A 77 -14.81 -0.88 11.55
CA TYR A 77 -14.84 0.59 11.55
C TYR A 77 -14.74 1.17 10.14
N LEU A 78 -14.13 0.45 9.19
CA LEU A 78 -14.02 0.87 7.79
C LEU A 78 -15.36 0.79 7.04
N ASN A 79 -16.35 0.02 7.53
CA ASN A 79 -17.71 0.04 7.00
C ASN A 79 -18.52 1.31 7.39
N ASN A 80 -17.85 2.37 7.84
CA ASN A 80 -18.48 3.64 8.19
C ASN A 80 -18.37 4.64 7.03
N ASP A 81 -19.50 5.03 6.46
CA ASP A 81 -19.58 6.02 5.37
C ASP A 81 -18.87 7.34 5.70
N ARG A 82 -18.85 7.77 6.98
CA ARG A 82 -18.13 8.99 7.38
C ARG A 82 -16.62 8.86 7.25
N LEU A 83 -16.09 7.69 7.61
CA LEU A 83 -14.66 7.41 7.45
C LEU A 83 -14.30 7.25 5.97
N MET A 84 -15.17 6.62 5.17
CA MET A 84 -14.96 6.51 3.72
C MET A 84 -15.03 7.86 3.02
N ARG A 85 -15.92 8.78 3.41
CA ARG A 85 -15.92 10.15 2.90
C ARG A 85 -14.67 10.93 3.30
N LEU A 86 -14.18 10.74 4.51
CA LEU A 86 -12.94 11.37 4.95
C LEU A 86 -11.73 10.81 4.19
N ALA A 87 -11.70 9.49 3.97
CA ALA A 87 -10.70 8.85 3.11
C ALA A 87 -10.78 9.38 1.67
N ASP A 88 -11.99 9.50 1.11
CA ASP A 88 -12.22 10.07 -0.21
C ASP A 88 -11.70 11.51 -0.33
N HIS A 89 -11.95 12.32 0.70
CA HIS A 89 -11.49 13.70 0.76
C HIS A 89 -9.97 13.78 0.89
N LEU A 90 -9.35 12.97 1.74
CA LEU A 90 -7.89 12.89 1.85
C LEU A 90 -7.26 12.43 0.53
N LEU A 91 -7.84 11.41 -0.10
CA LEU A 91 -7.40 10.89 -1.39
C LEU A 91 -7.69 11.87 -2.54
N SER A 92 -8.55 12.87 -2.37
CA SER A 92 -8.74 13.93 -3.38
C SER A 92 -7.58 14.94 -3.41
N ILE A 93 -6.77 14.98 -2.35
CA ILE A 93 -5.63 15.91 -2.26
C ILE A 93 -4.49 15.35 -3.13
N LYS A 94 -4.14 16.07 -4.20
CA LYS A 94 -3.07 15.67 -5.13
C LYS A 94 -1.75 15.33 -4.43
N ARG A 95 -1.35 16.10 -3.41
CA ARG A 95 -0.13 15.82 -2.63
C ARG A 95 -0.19 14.48 -1.88
N VAL A 96 -1.36 14.08 -1.41
CA VAL A 96 -1.56 12.79 -0.74
C VAL A 96 -1.49 11.67 -1.76
N GLN A 97 -2.14 11.82 -2.92
CA GLN A 97 -2.05 10.86 -4.02
C GLN A 97 -0.59 10.67 -4.48
N ASP A 98 0.15 11.77 -4.69
CA ASP A 98 1.55 11.74 -5.11
C ASP A 98 2.45 11.07 -4.07
N LEU A 99 2.24 11.37 -2.78
CA LEU A 99 2.98 10.74 -1.70
C LEU A 99 2.69 9.24 -1.62
N MET A 100 1.42 8.85 -1.74
CA MET A 100 1.01 7.44 -1.72
C MET A 100 1.56 6.68 -2.91
N ALA A 101 1.49 7.26 -4.11
CA ALA A 101 2.03 6.66 -5.33
C ALA A 101 3.54 6.43 -5.20
N ARG A 102 4.29 7.43 -4.70
CA ARG A 102 5.74 7.28 -4.43
C ARG A 102 6.04 6.21 -3.40
N ARG A 103 5.27 6.14 -2.31
CA ARG A 103 5.45 5.11 -1.27
C ARG A 103 5.16 3.70 -1.79
N MET A 104 4.14 3.56 -2.63
CA MET A 104 3.85 2.30 -3.31
C MET A 104 4.97 1.94 -4.28
N ALA A 105 5.41 2.90 -5.10
CA ALA A 105 6.52 2.71 -6.03
C ALA A 105 7.79 2.27 -5.31
N ASP A 106 8.18 2.94 -4.22
CA ASP A 106 9.30 2.54 -3.35
C ASP A 106 9.17 1.09 -2.85
N SER A 107 7.96 0.67 -2.48
CA SER A 107 7.71 -0.67 -1.96
C SER A 107 7.81 -1.74 -3.05
N ILE A 108 7.27 -1.46 -4.22
CA ILE A 108 7.34 -2.32 -5.40
C ILE A 108 8.79 -2.41 -5.86
N LYS A 109 9.47 -1.28 -6.00
CA LYS A 109 10.88 -1.20 -6.38
C LYS A 109 11.80 -2.02 -5.49
N ARG A 110 11.58 -2.01 -4.17
CA ARG A 110 12.33 -2.85 -3.22
C ARG A 110 12.04 -4.35 -3.32
N THR A 111 10.88 -4.71 -3.86
CA THR A 111 10.44 -6.11 -4.04
C THR A 111 10.90 -6.66 -5.39
N LEU A 112 10.93 -5.81 -6.43
CA LEU A 112 11.94 -5.87 -7.49
C LEU A 112 13.31 -5.61 -6.85
N THR A 113 14.45 -5.45 -7.51
CA THR A 113 15.79 -5.17 -6.88
C THR A 113 16.32 -6.06 -5.73
N GLY A 114 15.52 -6.71 -4.87
CA GLY A 114 15.95 -7.49 -3.70
C GLY A 114 16.39 -6.65 -2.50
N GLU A 115 16.21 -5.32 -2.52
CA GLU A 115 16.63 -4.45 -1.42
C GLU A 115 15.73 -4.62 -0.19
N GLY A 116 16.26 -5.29 0.84
CA GLY A 116 15.58 -5.51 2.11
C GLY A 116 15.07 -4.21 2.75
N LYS A 117 13.92 -4.29 3.46
CA LYS A 117 13.34 -3.14 4.16
C LYS A 117 14.40 -2.50 5.08
N PRO A 118 14.68 -1.19 4.96
CA PRO A 118 15.58 -0.54 5.89
C PRO A 118 14.98 -0.65 7.30
N THR A 119 15.76 -1.22 8.20
CA THR A 119 15.41 -1.39 9.60
C THR A 119 15.14 -0.04 10.25
N LEU A 120 14.36 -0.01 11.34
CA LEU A 120 14.10 1.22 12.10
C LEU A 120 15.41 1.94 12.47
N ARG A 121 16.49 1.18 12.71
CA ARG A 121 17.83 1.68 12.97
C ARG A 121 18.42 2.44 11.78
N GLU A 122 18.28 1.93 10.57
CA GLU A 122 18.74 2.59 9.32
C GLU A 122 17.89 3.82 8.97
N ARG A 123 16.59 3.81 9.29
CA ARG A 123 15.74 4.99 9.15
C ARG A 123 16.13 6.11 10.12
N VAL A 124 16.47 5.77 11.36
CA VAL A 124 16.94 6.74 12.36
C VAL A 124 18.34 7.26 12.01
N LEU A 125 19.24 6.39 11.53
CA LEU A 125 20.59 6.76 11.10
C LEU A 125 20.60 7.63 9.83
N SER A 126 19.73 7.37 8.86
CA SER A 126 19.61 8.21 7.67
C SER A 126 19.00 9.59 7.98
N LEU A 127 18.13 9.69 8.98
CA LEU A 127 17.61 10.97 9.48
C LEU A 127 18.66 11.76 10.28
N SER A 128 19.44 11.10 11.13
CA SER A 128 20.51 11.76 11.90
C SER A 128 21.71 12.16 11.03
N GLY A 129 22.03 11.38 9.99
CA GLY A 129 23.05 11.73 9.01
C GLY A 129 22.67 12.94 8.14
N ARG A 130 21.38 13.16 7.92
CA ARG A 130 20.87 14.34 7.19
C ARG A 130 20.95 15.63 8.02
N TRP A 131 20.82 15.53 9.35
CA TRP A 131 21.00 16.67 10.26
C TRP A 131 22.45 17.12 10.38
N LYS A 132 23.43 16.18 10.31
CA LYS A 132 24.86 16.51 10.34
C LYS A 132 25.41 17.19 9.08
N LYS A 133 24.68 17.19 7.97
CA LYS A 133 25.04 17.91 6.73
C LYS A 133 24.33 19.25 6.59
N ALA A 134 23.45 19.60 7.53
CA ALA A 134 22.66 20.84 7.52
C ALA A 134 23.05 21.80 8.66
N ALA A 135 24.14 21.49 9.39
CA ALA A 135 24.82 22.36 10.35
C ALA A 135 26.28 22.53 9.88
#